data_AF-A0AAD7AXZ4-F1
#
_entry.id   AF-A0AAD7AXZ4-F1
#
_cell.length_a   1.000
_cell.length_b   1.000
_cell.length_c   1.000
_cell.angle_alpha   90.00
_cell.angle_beta   90.00
_cell.angle_gamma   90.00
#
_symmetry.space_group_name_H-M   'P 1'
#
loop_
_entity.id
_entity.type
_entity.pdbx_description
1 polymer ?
#
loop_
_entity_poly.entity_id
_entity_poly.type
_entity_poly.pdbx_seq_one_letter_code
_entity_poly.pdbx_strand_id
1 'polypeptide(L)'
;MVIKQAILTPSVRAQHEHRFTSTNTKHPELLELPDAMVALAATAVYAALIEYRTTGERQVINFTEAAYEDTYRNHLKTLADTRAYAPVATHRLLHRLYLEAMDTHAAQPAAGSSSTLVNLIDVPGDEF
;
A
#
# COMPACT_ATOMS: atom_id res chain seq x y z
N MET A 1 33.64 -12.58 27.91
CA MET A 1 33.49 -11.47 26.95
C MET A 1 32.29 -11.81 26.07
N VAL A 2 31.16 -11.13 26.28
CA VAL A 2 29.88 -11.47 25.65
C VAL A 2 29.79 -10.76 24.30
N ILE A 3 29.90 -11.50 23.20
CA ILE A 3 29.59 -10.99 21.87
C ILE A 3 28.06 -11.06 21.74
N LYS A 4 27.40 -9.91 21.92
CA LYS A 4 25.99 -9.75 21.56
C LYS A 4 25.89 -9.89 20.04
N GLN A 5 25.46 -11.05 19.57
CA GLN A 5 24.97 -11.16 18.20
C GLN A 5 23.65 -10.38 18.15
N ALA A 6 23.69 -9.21 17.53
CA ALA A 6 22.49 -8.53 17.09
C ALA A 6 21.85 -9.42 16.03
N ILE A 7 20.74 -10.07 16.39
CA ILE A 7 19.91 -10.83 15.47
C ILE A 7 19.39 -9.81 14.45
N LEU A 8 19.97 -9.83 13.24
CA LEU A 8 19.40 -9.20 12.06
C LEU A 8 18.06 -9.90 11.81
N THR A 9 16.97 -9.32 12.32
CA THR A 9 15.63 -9.70 11.90
C THR A 9 15.56 -9.49 10.39
N PRO A 10 15.29 -10.54 9.58
CA PRO A 10 15.11 -10.35 8.15
C PRO A 10 13.97 -9.35 7.97
N SER A 11 14.18 -8.35 7.11
CA SER A 11 13.13 -7.38 6.77
C SER A 11 11.89 -8.16 6.33
N VAL A 12 10.70 -7.57 6.55
CA VAL A 12 9.41 -8.18 6.16
C VAL A 12 9.43 -8.71 4.71
N ARG A 13 10.20 -8.04 3.84
CA ARG A 13 10.55 -8.47 2.49
C ARG A 13 11.12 -9.89 2.42
N ALA A 14 12.21 -10.18 3.14
CA ALA A 14 12.88 -11.48 3.06
C ALA A 14 12.03 -12.64 3.62
N GLN A 15 11.07 -12.33 4.49
CA GLN A 15 10.16 -13.33 5.06
C GLN A 15 8.96 -13.64 4.15
N HIS A 16 8.62 -12.73 3.23
CA HIS A 16 7.40 -12.81 2.41
C HIS A 16 7.63 -12.55 0.92
N GLU A 17 8.87 -12.67 0.44
CA GLU A 17 9.26 -12.36 -0.94
C GLU A 17 8.40 -13.12 -1.97
N HIS A 18 8.03 -14.37 -1.66
CA HIS A 18 7.16 -15.20 -2.50
C HIS A 18 5.71 -14.71 -2.64
N ARG A 19 5.27 -13.73 -1.84
CA ARG A 19 3.91 -13.19 -1.87
C ARG A 19 3.74 -12.02 -2.84
N PHE A 20 4.86 -11.46 -3.32
CA PHE A 20 4.87 -10.37 -4.28
C PHE A 20 5.25 -10.92 -5.64
N THR A 21 4.43 -10.64 -6.65
CA THR A 21 4.64 -11.14 -8.02
C THR A 21 4.33 -10.03 -9.00
N SER A 22 5.08 -9.96 -10.09
CA SER A 22 4.75 -9.08 -11.22
C SER A 22 3.61 -9.70 -12.04
N THR A 23 2.63 -8.88 -12.41
CA THR A 23 1.61 -9.25 -13.41
C THR A 23 2.12 -9.10 -14.84
N ASN A 24 3.28 -8.46 -15.03
CA ASN A 24 3.92 -8.30 -16.33
C ASN A 24 4.96 -9.41 -16.57
N THR A 25 4.62 -10.37 -17.43
CA THR A 25 5.50 -11.51 -17.74
C THR A 25 6.81 -11.12 -18.42
N LYS A 26 6.87 -9.94 -19.05
CA LYS A 26 8.11 -9.42 -19.66
C LYS A 26 9.06 -8.82 -18.64
N HIS A 27 8.54 -8.46 -17.46
CA HIS A 27 9.26 -7.79 -16.38
C HIS A 27 8.96 -8.46 -15.03
N PRO A 28 9.38 -9.72 -14.82
CA PRO A 28 9.13 -10.47 -13.59
C PRO A 28 9.79 -9.83 -12.34
N GLU A 29 10.82 -9.01 -12.54
CA GLU A 29 11.52 -8.26 -11.50
C GLU A 29 10.71 -7.09 -10.92
N LEU A 30 9.70 -6.60 -11.66
CA LEU A 30 8.86 -5.48 -11.24
C LEU A 30 7.73 -5.96 -10.32
N LEU A 31 8.10 -6.30 -9.08
CA LEU A 31 7.18 -6.82 -8.07
C LEU A 31 6.06 -5.83 -7.73
N GLU A 32 4.85 -6.35 -7.55
CA GLU A 32 3.66 -5.54 -7.25
C GLU A 32 3.14 -5.82 -5.84
N LEU A 33 2.50 -4.81 -5.25
CA LEU A 33 1.73 -4.99 -4.03
C LEU A 33 0.44 -5.77 -4.35
N PRO A 34 0.12 -6.86 -3.62
CA PRO A 34 -1.08 -7.64 -3.90
C PRO A 34 -2.35 -6.83 -3.72
N ASP A 35 -3.33 -7.05 -4.59
CA ASP A 35 -4.63 -6.34 -4.55
C ASP A 35 -5.28 -6.39 -3.17
N ALA A 36 -5.19 -7.52 -2.49
CA ALA A 36 -5.72 -7.70 -1.15
C ALA A 36 -5.09 -6.74 -0.13
N MET A 37 -3.79 -6.45 -0.23
CA MET A 37 -3.11 -5.49 0.64
C MET A 37 -3.48 -4.05 0.29
N VAL A 38 -3.60 -3.73 -1.00
CA VAL A 38 -4.02 -2.40 -1.47
C VAL A 38 -5.44 -2.10 -1.02
N ALA A 39 -6.36 -3.05 -1.26
CA ALA A 39 -7.76 -2.92 -0.85
C ALA A 39 -7.89 -2.79 0.68
N LEU A 40 -7.08 -3.53 1.45
CA LEU A 40 -7.05 -3.39 2.90
C LEU A 40 -6.58 -2.01 3.34
N ALA A 41 -5.50 -1.50 2.75
CA ALA A 41 -4.97 -0.16 3.05
C ALA A 41 -5.99 0.93 2.69
N ALA A 42 -6.62 0.84 1.52
CA ALA A 42 -7.69 1.75 1.10
C ALA A 42 -8.88 1.72 2.07
N THR A 43 -9.27 0.52 2.52
CA THR A 43 -10.34 0.33 3.51
C THR A 43 -9.97 0.96 4.85
N ALA A 44 -8.73 0.81 5.31
CA ALA A 44 -8.27 1.42 6.55
C ALA A 44 -8.28 2.96 6.48
N VAL A 45 -7.85 3.54 5.35
CA VAL A 45 -7.93 4.99 5.10
C VAL A 45 -9.39 5.44 5.08
N TYR A 46 -10.26 4.71 4.38
CA TYR A 46 -11.69 5.00 4.35
C TYR A 46 -12.32 4.97 5.75
N ALA A 47 -12.01 3.95 6.55
CA ALA A 47 -12.47 3.82 7.92
C ALA A 47 -12.07 5.02 8.78
N ALA A 48 -10.80 5.43 8.72
CA ALA A 48 -10.28 6.58 9.46
C ALA A 48 -10.95 7.91 9.03
N LEU A 49 -11.22 8.08 7.73
CA LEU A 49 -11.90 9.27 7.22
C LEU A 49 -13.36 9.36 7.67
N ILE A 50 -14.09 8.25 7.61
CA ILE A 50 -15.49 8.18 8.04
C ILE A 50 -15.60 8.44 9.53
N GLU A 51 -14.72 7.84 10.32
CA GLU A 51 -14.66 8.06 11.75
C GLU A 51 -14.48 9.53 12.08
N TYR A 52 -13.40 10.14 11.57
CA TYR A 52 -13.07 11.53 11.85
C TYR A 52 -14.20 12.47 11.42
N ARG A 53 -14.89 12.16 10.32
CA ARG A 53 -16.06 12.91 9.86
C ARG A 53 -17.23 12.83 10.84
N THR A 54 -17.45 11.68 11.47
CA THR A 54 -18.60 11.45 12.36
C THR A 54 -18.35 11.96 13.77
N THR A 55 -17.14 11.80 14.30
CA THR A 55 -16.81 12.14 15.69
C THR A 55 -16.12 13.50 15.83
N GLY A 56 -15.46 14.00 14.78
CA GLY A 56 -14.61 15.19 14.84
C GLY A 56 -13.29 14.99 15.61
N GLU A 57 -13.05 13.78 16.13
CA GLU A 57 -11.90 13.43 16.95
C GLU A 57 -11.35 12.06 16.56
N ARG A 58 -10.04 11.86 16.70
CA ARG A 58 -9.42 10.53 16.54
C ARG A 58 -9.86 9.63 17.68
N GLN A 59 -10.66 8.61 17.40
CA GLN A 59 -10.91 7.53 18.34
C GLN A 59 -10.18 6.25 17.91
N VAL A 60 -10.14 5.28 18.83
CA VAL A 60 -9.62 3.95 18.54
C VAL A 60 -10.83 3.11 18.16
N ILE A 61 -11.12 3.05 16.86
CA ILE A 61 -12.12 2.10 16.34
C ILE A 61 -11.49 0.72 16.20
N ASN A 62 -12.26 -0.28 16.62
CA ASN A 62 -11.95 -1.65 16.26
C ASN A 62 -12.23 -1.81 14.76
N PHE A 63 -11.18 -1.98 13.97
CA PHE A 63 -11.29 -2.44 12.59
C PHE A 63 -11.85 -3.86 12.64
N THR A 64 -13.18 -3.97 12.56
CA THR A 64 -13.86 -5.26 12.55
C THR A 64 -14.19 -5.61 11.11
N GLU A 65 -13.94 -6.87 10.75
CA GLU A 65 -14.24 -7.41 9.42
C GLU A 65 -15.70 -7.13 9.03
N ALA A 66 -16.63 -7.37 9.95
CA ALA A 66 -18.06 -7.15 9.74
C ALA A 66 -18.45 -5.70 9.40
N ALA A 67 -17.68 -4.70 9.83
CA ALA A 67 -18.03 -3.28 9.59
C ALA A 67 -17.55 -2.77 8.22
N TYR A 68 -16.50 -3.39 7.66
CA TYR A 68 -15.83 -2.88 6.47
C TYR A 68 -15.66 -3.93 5.35
N GLU A 69 -16.23 -5.12 5.50
CA GLU A 69 -16.17 -6.19 4.50
C GLU A 69 -16.69 -5.71 3.12
N ASP A 70 -17.84 -5.04 3.08
CA ASP A 70 -18.41 -4.54 1.84
C ASP A 70 -17.51 -3.48 1.19
N THR A 71 -16.94 -2.58 2.00
CA THR A 71 -15.98 -1.57 1.53
C THR A 71 -14.73 -2.21 0.95
N TYR A 72 -14.18 -3.21 1.64
CA TYR A 72 -13.03 -3.97 1.18
C TYR A 72 -13.31 -4.69 -0.15
N ARG A 73 -14.44 -5.40 -0.23
CA ARG A 73 -14.89 -6.07 -1.47
C ARG A 73 -15.08 -5.08 -2.61
N ASN A 74 -15.62 -3.89 -2.33
CA ASN A 74 -15.77 -2.85 -3.32
C ASN A 74 -14.40 -2.33 -3.83
N HIS A 75 -13.44 -2.11 -2.95
CA HIS A 75 -12.07 -1.72 -3.36
C HIS A 75 -11.37 -2.80 -4.18
N LEU A 76 -11.53 -4.08 -3.81
CA LEU A 76 -11.06 -5.20 -4.64
C LEU A 76 -11.67 -5.17 -6.05
N LYS A 77 -12.99 -4.96 -6.14
CA LYS A 77 -13.68 -4.86 -7.42
C LYS A 77 -13.16 -3.68 -8.25
N THR A 78 -13.00 -2.51 -7.64
CA THR A 78 -12.43 -1.33 -8.33
C THR A 78 -11.03 -1.61 -8.87
N LEU A 79 -10.17 -2.28 -8.11
CA LEU A 79 -8.83 -2.66 -8.57
C LEU A 79 -8.89 -3.64 -9.76
N ALA A 80 -9.76 -4.64 -9.69
CA ALA A 80 -9.96 -5.61 -10.77
C ALA A 80 -10.46 -4.93 -12.05
N ASP A 81 -11.48 -4.06 -11.94
CA ASP A 81 -12.05 -3.31 -13.06
C ASP A 81 -11.00 -2.36 -13.67
N THR A 82 -10.19 -1.70 -12.82
CA THR A 82 -9.10 -0.82 -13.29
C THR A 82 -8.02 -1.62 -14.02
N ARG A 83 -7.65 -2.80 -13.51
CA ARG A 83 -6.67 -3.66 -14.19
C ARG A 83 -7.17 -4.15 -15.55
N ALA A 84 -8.47 -4.45 -15.66
CA ALA A 84 -9.08 -4.83 -16.92
C ALA A 84 -9.08 -3.68 -17.94
N TYR A 85 -9.30 -2.45 -17.47
CA TYR A 85 -9.34 -1.25 -18.31
C TYR A 85 -7.95 -0.74 -18.71
N ALA A 86 -7.00 -0.70 -17.77
CA ALA A 86 -5.69 -0.05 -17.94
C ALA A 86 -4.56 -0.87 -17.30
N PRO A 87 -4.27 -2.09 -17.81
CA PRO A 87 -3.37 -3.05 -17.16
C PRO A 87 -1.94 -2.51 -16.94
N VAL A 88 -1.39 -1.77 -17.91
CA VAL A 88 -0.05 -1.17 -17.80
C VAL A 88 0.00 -0.09 -16.72
N ALA A 89 -1.03 0.77 -16.67
CA ALA A 89 -1.11 1.83 -15.66
C ALA A 89 -1.29 1.22 -14.26
N THR A 90 -2.12 0.18 -14.12
CA THR A 90 -2.29 -0.55 -12.87
C THR A 90 -0.99 -1.21 -12.42
N HIS A 91 -0.27 -1.89 -13.32
CA HIS A 91 1.05 -2.46 -13.03
C HIS A 91 2.02 -1.40 -12.49
N ARG A 92 2.13 -0.25 -13.19
CA ARG A 92 2.99 0.87 -12.76
C ARG A 92 2.59 1.40 -11.38
N LEU A 93 1.29 1.55 -11.11
CA LEU A 93 0.79 2.00 -9.82
C LEU A 93 1.16 1.02 -8.69
N LEU A 94 0.87 -0.27 -8.88
CA LEU A 94 1.09 -1.28 -7.85
C LEU A 94 2.58 -1.55 -7.59
N HIS A 95 3.40 -1.46 -8.63
CA HIS A 95 4.85 -1.54 -8.49
C HIS A 95 5.42 -0.34 -7.72
N ARG A 96 4.94 0.88 -8.00
CA ARG A 96 5.33 2.07 -7.22
C ARG A 96 4.93 1.97 -5.76
N LEU A 97 3.71 1.52 -5.48
CA LEU A 97 3.25 1.26 -4.10
C LEU A 97 4.11 0.21 -3.40
N TYR A 98 4.52 -0.83 -4.13
CA TYR A 98 5.47 -1.81 -3.61
C TYR A 98 6.81 -1.16 -3.24
N LEU A 99 7.42 -0.38 -4.13
CA LEU A 99 8.69 0.30 -3.86
C LEU A 99 8.59 1.21 -2.63
N GLU A 100 7.54 2.03 -2.55
CA GLU A 100 7.33 2.96 -1.42
C GLU A 100 7.16 2.20 -0.10
N ALA A 101 6.33 1.15 -0.10
CA ALA A 101 6.14 0.32 1.09
C ALA A 101 7.46 -0.34 1.55
N MET A 102 8.36 -0.65 0.62
CA MET A 102 9.64 -1.28 0.90
C MET A 102 10.76 -0.29 1.27
N ASP A 103 10.71 0.96 0.82
CA ASP A 103 11.72 1.99 1.09
C ASP A 103 11.55 2.67 2.47
N THR A 104 10.46 2.38 3.19
CA THR A 104 10.16 2.95 4.52
C THR A 104 11.11 2.54 5.66
N HIS A 105 12.33 2.04 5.37
CA HIS A 105 13.36 1.78 6.37
C HIS A 105 14.07 3.04 6.93
N ALA A 106 13.66 4.27 6.56
CA ALA A 106 14.24 5.52 7.09
C ALA A 106 13.24 6.57 7.61
N ALA A 107 11.95 6.26 7.77
CA ALA A 107 11.01 7.20 8.41
C ALA A 107 11.04 7.06 9.94
N GLN A 108 12.11 7.56 10.56
CA GLN A 108 12.01 8.15 11.91
C GLN A 108 10.87 9.18 11.90
N PRO A 109 10.20 9.45 13.04
CA PRO A 109 9.11 10.41 13.10
C PRO A 109 9.68 11.82 12.90
N ALA A 110 9.78 12.26 11.66
CA ALA A 110 10.12 13.62 11.32
C ALA A 110 8.84 14.45 11.40
N ALA A 111 8.76 15.25 12.47
CA ALA A 111 7.85 16.37 12.55
C ALA A 111 7.95 17.22 11.26
N GLY A 112 6.81 17.43 10.60
CA GLY A 112 6.61 18.54 9.67
C GLY A 112 7.12 18.33 8.24
N SER A 113 6.25 17.83 7.36
CA SER A 113 6.06 18.40 6.01
C SER A 113 4.88 17.73 5.31
N SER A 114 3.74 18.41 5.35
CA SER A 114 2.44 17.96 4.85
C SER A 114 2.26 18.20 3.34
N SER A 115 3.32 18.12 2.53
CA SER A 115 3.27 18.58 1.13
C SER A 115 3.57 17.52 0.06
N THR A 116 3.93 16.29 0.42
CA THR A 116 4.37 15.29 -0.58
C THR A 116 3.23 14.44 -1.13
N LEU A 117 2.15 14.21 -0.36
CA LEU A 117 1.07 13.30 -0.76
C LEU A 117 0.12 13.89 -1.81
N VAL A 118 0.00 15.21 -1.90
CA VAL A 118 -0.94 15.88 -2.82
C VAL A 118 -0.39 16.02 -4.24
N ASN A 119 0.94 16.03 -4.41
CA ASN A 119 1.60 16.09 -5.73
C ASN A 119 1.68 14.71 -6.43
N LEU A 120 1.13 13.64 -5.84
CA LEU A 120 1.19 12.27 -6.38
C LEU A 120 0.09 11.97 -7.43
N ILE A 121 -0.88 12.87 -7.62
CA ILE A 121 -1.98 12.75 -8.61
C ILE A 121 -1.71 13.62 -9.86
N ASP A 122 -0.47 14.05 -10.09
CA ASP A 122 -0.09 14.61 -11.38
C ASP A 122 0.47 13.49 -12.25
N VAL A 123 -0.26 13.13 -13.31
CA VAL A 123 0.19 12.18 -14.33
C VAL A 123 0.65 13.01 -15.51
N PRO A 124 1.98 13.21 -15.70
CA PRO A 124 2.45 13.65 -17.00
C PRO A 124 2.27 12.48 -17.97
N GLY A 125 1.39 12.68 -18.94
CA GLY A 125 1.43 11.91 -20.17
C GLY A 125 2.73 12.24 -20.88
N ASP A 126 3.65 11.29 -20.93
CA ASP A 126 4.28 10.83 -22.16
C ASP A 126 5.37 9.80 -21.87
N GLU A 127 5.52 8.90 -22.84
CA GLU A 127 6.59 7.93 -23.06
C GLU A 127 6.49 6.54 -22.40
N PHE A 128 6.63 5.56 -23.32
CA PHE A 128 6.69 4.10 -23.25
C PHE A 128 5.36 3.34 -23.18
#